data_AF-A0A1G6KFT1-F1
#
_entry.id   AF-A0A1G6KFT1-F1
#
_cell.length_a   1.000
_cell.length_b   1.000
_cell.length_c   1.000
_cell.angle_alpha   90.00
_cell.angle_beta   90.00
_cell.angle_gamma   90.00
#
_symmetry.space_group_name_H-M   'P 1'
#
loop_
_entity.id
_entity.type
_entity.pdbx_description
1 polymer ?
#
loop_
_entity_poly.entity_id
_entity_poly.type
_entity_poly.pdbx_seq_one_letter_code
_entity_poly.pdbx_strand_id
1 'polypeptide(L)'
;MTGVSHSIVTFATLYVATHNVFIAGSAMLGSLFPDKSEGLFWQSAHRSCSHWFVLYVAALSFFWTPDVLSVTGVQMWQAGLIPMMRRFLFWFAAGGLFHILEDAICGPVPVLYPTKRMTVLPRLFKVGSVGECLFVIAYCAVLYLIAVKL
;
A
#
# COMPACT_ATOMS: atom_id res chain seq x y z
N MET A 1 7.63 8.92 3.22
CA MET A 1 8.27 9.39 1.97
C MET A 1 7.29 10.35 1.29
N THR A 2 7.60 10.89 0.12
CA THR A 2 6.56 11.55 -0.69
C THR A 2 5.64 10.49 -1.30
N GLY A 3 4.36 10.81 -1.51
CA GLY A 3 3.40 9.88 -2.14
C GLY A 3 3.88 9.34 -3.50
N VAL A 4 4.63 10.14 -4.26
CA VAL A 4 5.25 9.68 -5.52
C VAL A 4 6.28 8.58 -5.25
N SER A 5 7.22 8.81 -4.34
CA SER A 5 8.20 7.79 -3.95
C SER A 5 7.53 6.52 -3.42
N HIS A 6 6.47 6.64 -2.62
CA HIS A 6 5.68 5.51 -2.14
C HIS A 6 5.09 4.70 -3.30
N SER A 7 4.44 5.38 -4.24
CA SER A 7 3.85 4.74 -5.43
C SER A 7 4.88 4.01 -6.29
N ILE A 8 6.09 4.57 -6.46
CA ILE A 8 7.17 3.95 -7.23
C ILE A 8 7.64 2.67 -6.53
N VAL A 9 7.94 2.76 -5.22
CA VAL A 9 8.45 1.62 -4.44
C VAL A 9 7.42 0.50 -4.35
N THR A 10 6.15 0.83 -4.07
CA THR A 10 5.05 -0.13 -4.04
C THR A 10 4.86 -0.81 -5.41
N PHE A 11 4.81 -0.04 -6.51
CA PHE A 11 4.66 -0.59 -7.85
C PHE A 11 5.83 -1.53 -8.19
N ALA A 12 7.07 -1.08 -8.01
CA ALA A 12 8.26 -1.86 -8.32
C ALA A 12 8.29 -3.17 -7.54
N THR A 13 8.01 -3.11 -6.23
CA THR A 13 8.00 -4.29 -5.34
C THR A 13 7.01 -5.34 -5.84
N LEU A 14 5.75 -4.95 -6.08
CA LEU A 14 4.73 -5.90 -6.46
C LEU A 14 4.84 -6.34 -7.92
N TYR A 15 5.35 -5.49 -8.81
CA TYR A 15 5.61 -5.89 -10.18
C TYR A 15 6.71 -6.97 -10.24
N VAL A 16 7.81 -6.79 -9.52
CA VAL A 16 8.87 -7.81 -9.45
C VAL A 16 8.37 -9.09 -8.77
N ALA A 17 7.55 -8.98 -7.73
CA ALA A 17 7.05 -10.17 -7.01
C ALA A 17 6.00 -10.97 -7.79
N THR A 18 5.24 -10.34 -8.70
CA THR A 18 4.07 -10.97 -9.32
C THR A 18 4.11 -11.02 -10.85
N HIS A 19 5.00 -10.26 -11.48
CA HIS A 19 5.04 -10.01 -12.92
C HIS A 19 3.68 -9.58 -13.51
N ASN A 20 2.84 -8.93 -12.69
CA ASN A 20 1.47 -8.59 -13.06
C ASN A 20 1.21 -7.09 -12.89
N VAL A 21 1.06 -6.39 -14.02
CA VAL A 21 0.82 -4.94 -14.06
C VAL A 21 -0.50 -4.56 -13.39
N PHE A 22 -1.53 -5.40 -13.47
CA PHE A 22 -2.81 -5.12 -12.80
C PHE A 22 -2.66 -5.13 -11.29
N ILE A 23 -1.93 -6.10 -10.73
CA ILE A 23 -1.63 -6.18 -9.30
C ILE A 23 -0.81 -4.98 -8.85
N ALA A 24 0.32 -4.74 -9.53
CA ALA A 24 1.23 -3.64 -9.21
C ALA A 24 0.56 -2.26 -9.34
N GLY A 25 -0.22 -2.05 -10.41
CA GLY A 25 -0.96 -0.81 -10.66
C GLY A 25 -2.08 -0.57 -9.64
N SER A 26 -2.83 -1.62 -9.27
CA SER A 26 -3.87 -1.52 -8.22
C SER A 26 -3.27 -1.07 -6.89
N ALA A 27 -2.14 -1.67 -6.51
CA ALA A 27 -1.44 -1.30 -5.29
C ALA A 27 -0.77 0.07 -5.35
N MET A 28 -0.22 0.47 -6.50
CA MET A 28 0.28 1.83 -6.72
C MET A 28 -0.81 2.88 -6.48
N LEU A 29 -2.03 2.64 -6.96
CA LEU A 29 -3.17 3.53 -6.69
C LEU A 29 -3.55 3.53 -5.21
N GLY A 30 -3.49 2.36 -4.58
CA GLY A 30 -3.73 2.18 -3.16
C GLY A 30 -2.73 2.91 -2.27
N SER A 31 -1.45 2.92 -2.61
CA SER A 31 -0.42 3.61 -1.81
C SER A 31 -0.54 5.13 -1.89
N LEU A 32 -1.16 5.68 -2.93
CA LEU A 32 -1.46 7.12 -3.01
C LEU A 32 -2.68 7.54 -2.17
N PHE A 33 -3.52 6.59 -1.75
CA PHE A 33 -4.78 6.89 -1.08
C PHE A 33 -4.64 7.51 0.32
N PRO A 34 -3.77 7.01 1.23
CA PRO A 34 -3.62 7.58 2.57
C PRO A 34 -3.35 9.09 2.53
N ASP A 35 -2.33 9.52 1.79
CA ASP A 35 -1.92 10.93 1.67
C ASP A 35 -3.02 11.79 1.01
N LYS A 36 -3.59 11.30 -0.11
CA LYS A 36 -4.59 12.08 -0.86
C LYS A 36 -5.91 12.22 -0.12
N SER A 37 -6.36 11.17 0.56
CA SER A 37 -7.64 11.18 1.28
C SER A 37 -7.61 12.18 2.44
N GLU A 38 -6.55 12.21 3.24
CA GLU A 38 -6.41 13.18 4.33
C GLU A 38 -6.16 14.60 3.82
N GLY A 39 -5.39 14.76 2.73
CA GLY A 39 -5.15 16.05 2.11
C GLY A 39 -6.40 16.73 1.52
N LEU A 40 -7.42 15.95 1.15
CA LEU A 40 -8.68 16.43 0.59
C LEU A 40 -9.65 16.96 1.64
N PHE A 41 -9.72 16.31 2.81
CA PHE A 41 -10.69 16.65 3.85
C PHE A 41 -10.10 17.55 4.92
N TRP A 42 -8.85 17.32 5.35
CA TRP A 42 -8.29 18.04 6.50
C TRP A 42 -6.75 17.95 6.55
N GLN A 43 -6.07 18.98 6.04
CA GLN A 43 -4.59 19.04 6.00
C GLN A 43 -3.93 18.85 7.38
N SER A 44 -4.58 19.29 8.47
CA SER A 44 -4.06 19.10 9.84
C SER A 44 -4.29 17.71 10.41
N ALA A 45 -5.03 16.84 9.71
CA ALA A 45 -5.24 15.42 10.06
C ALA A 45 -4.25 14.47 9.36
N HIS A 46 -3.24 15.00 8.66
CA HIS A 46 -2.23 14.18 7.99
C HIS A 46 -1.57 13.19 8.97
N ARG A 47 -1.57 11.90 8.59
CA ARG A 47 -1.21 10.72 9.40
C ARG A 47 -2.13 10.46 10.59
N SER A 48 -3.43 10.42 10.35
CA SER A 48 -4.41 10.02 11.37
C SER A 48 -5.20 8.78 10.91
N CYS A 49 -6.47 8.92 10.57
CA CYS A 49 -7.35 7.80 10.26
C CYS A 49 -6.93 7.03 9.00
N SER A 50 -6.57 7.70 7.90
CA SER A 50 -6.24 7.00 6.65
C SER A 50 -4.91 6.28 6.72
N HIS A 51 -4.06 6.62 7.70
CA HIS A 51 -2.77 5.98 7.95
C HIS A 51 -2.84 4.87 9.01
N TRP A 52 -4.04 4.54 9.50
CA TRP A 52 -4.21 3.48 10.49
C TRP A 52 -4.25 2.11 9.82
N PHE A 53 -3.19 1.32 10.04
CA PHE A 53 -2.97 0.04 9.34
C PHE A 53 -4.13 -0.96 9.50
N VAL A 54 -4.89 -0.87 10.60
CA VAL A 54 -6.03 -1.74 10.89
C VAL A 54 -7.10 -1.66 9.80
N LEU A 55 -7.32 -0.49 9.19
CA LEU A 55 -8.28 -0.34 8.09
C LEU A 55 -7.89 -1.21 6.89
N TYR A 56 -6.60 -1.22 6.54
CA TYR A 56 -6.08 -1.98 5.41
C TYR A 56 -6.01 -3.46 5.73
N VAL A 57 -5.62 -3.85 6.95
CA VAL A 57 -5.65 -5.25 7.38
C VAL A 57 -7.07 -5.81 7.39
N ALA A 58 -8.05 -5.03 7.88
CA ALA A 58 -9.45 -5.42 7.82
C ALA A 58 -9.95 -5.56 6.38
N ALA A 59 -9.62 -4.60 5.51
CA ALA A 59 -9.97 -4.67 4.09
C ALA A 59 -9.33 -5.88 3.38
N LEU A 60 -8.04 -6.11 3.62
CA LEU A 60 -7.33 -7.29 3.12
C LEU A 60 -8.02 -8.57 3.59
N SER A 61 -8.37 -8.68 4.88
CA SER A 61 -9.07 -9.84 5.43
C SER A 61 -10.45 -10.04 4.81
N PHE A 62 -11.18 -8.95 4.56
CA PHE A 62 -12.52 -8.99 3.95
C PHE A 62 -12.47 -9.43 2.48
N PHE A 63 -11.52 -8.90 1.70
CA PHE A 63 -11.34 -9.27 0.29
C PHE A 63 -10.54 -10.58 0.13
N TRP A 64 -9.87 -11.03 1.18
CA TRP A 64 -9.26 -12.36 1.31
C TRP A 64 -10.32 -13.39 1.68
N THR A 65 -11.14 -13.73 0.70
CA THR A 65 -12.00 -14.91 0.80
C THR A 65 -11.61 -15.90 -0.30
N PRO A 66 -11.26 -17.15 0.04
CA PRO A 66 -11.17 -18.19 -0.96
C PRO A 66 -12.57 -18.41 -1.57
N ASP A 67 -12.65 -18.92 -2.79
CA ASP A 67 -13.91 -19.07 -3.57
C ASP A 67 -14.92 -20.08 -2.94
N VAL A 68 -14.81 -20.37 -1.64
CA VAL A 68 -15.55 -21.36 -0.85
C VAL A 68 -16.95 -20.87 -0.45
N LEU A 69 -17.26 -19.58 -0.59
CA LEU A 69 -18.64 -19.05 -0.50
C LEU A 69 -19.52 -19.45 -1.70
N SER A 70 -18.97 -20.23 -2.65
CA SER A 70 -19.69 -20.87 -3.75
C SER A 70 -20.76 -21.89 -3.31
N VAL A 71 -20.77 -22.28 -2.03
CA VAL A 71 -21.72 -23.27 -1.49
C VAL A 71 -23.13 -22.67 -1.22
N THR A 72 -23.31 -21.34 -1.25
CA THR A 72 -24.62 -20.70 -0.95
C THR A 72 -25.25 -19.91 -2.10
N GLY A 73 -25.02 -20.30 -3.36
CA GLY A 73 -25.76 -19.74 -4.51
C GLY A 73 -25.32 -18.35 -4.98
N VAL A 74 -24.20 -17.80 -4.49
CA VAL A 74 -23.65 -16.52 -4.94
C VAL A 74 -22.73 -16.73 -6.17
N GLN A 75 -23.29 -17.22 -7.27
CA GLN A 75 -22.56 -17.39 -8.54
C GLN A 75 -22.13 -16.05 -9.17
N MET A 76 -22.74 -14.93 -8.76
CA MET A 76 -22.34 -13.56 -9.14
C MET A 76 -20.92 -13.20 -8.70
N TRP A 77 -20.36 -13.91 -7.71
CA TRP A 77 -19.02 -13.62 -7.17
C TRP A 77 -17.86 -14.20 -7.98
N GLN A 78 -18.17 -15.01 -9.00
CA GLN A 78 -17.20 -15.87 -9.68
C GLN A 78 -17.03 -15.56 -11.17
N ALA A 79 -17.83 -14.66 -11.74
CA ALA A 79 -17.75 -14.28 -13.15
C ALA A 79 -17.87 -12.76 -13.36
N GLY A 80 -17.13 -12.23 -14.33
CA GLY A 80 -17.25 -10.84 -14.79
C GLY A 80 -16.54 -9.81 -13.91
N LEU A 81 -17.17 -8.64 -13.72
CA LEU A 81 -16.57 -7.45 -13.09
C LEU A 81 -16.34 -7.59 -11.58
N ILE A 82 -17.14 -8.40 -10.88
CA ILE A 82 -17.10 -8.54 -9.42
C ILE A 82 -15.78 -9.16 -8.92
N PRO A 83 -15.30 -10.30 -9.46
CA PRO A 83 -13.98 -10.84 -9.10
C PRO A 83 -12.83 -9.88 -9.39
N MET A 84 -12.90 -9.14 -10.50
CA MET A 84 -11.88 -8.15 -10.89
C MET A 84 -11.85 -6.98 -9.91
N MET A 85 -13.02 -6.43 -9.55
CA MET A 85 -13.15 -5.36 -8.56
C MET A 85 -12.67 -5.81 -7.18
N ARG A 86 -12.98 -7.05 -6.77
CA ARG A 86 -12.43 -7.63 -5.53
C ARG A 86 -10.90 -7.68 -5.55
N ARG A 87 -10.30 -8.23 -6.62
CA ARG A 87 -8.84 -8.30 -6.76
C ARG A 87 -8.23 -6.91 -6.76
N PHE A 88 -8.84 -5.96 -7.46
CA PHE A 88 -8.45 -4.55 -7.43
C PHE A 88 -8.46 -4.01 -6.00
N LEU A 89 -9.57 -4.13 -5.28
CA LEU A 89 -9.72 -3.60 -3.92
C LEU A 89 -8.78 -4.27 -2.91
N PHE A 90 -8.52 -5.57 -3.07
CA PHE A 90 -7.52 -6.29 -2.27
C PHE A 90 -6.13 -5.69 -2.47
N TRP A 91 -5.67 -5.57 -3.73
CA TRP A 91 -4.33 -5.05 -4.01
C TRP A 91 -4.22 -3.55 -3.76
N PHE A 92 -5.30 -2.79 -3.92
CA PHE A 92 -5.41 -1.41 -3.49
C PHE A 92 -5.22 -1.28 -1.97
N ALA A 93 -5.90 -2.13 -1.18
CA ALA A 93 -5.69 -2.15 0.27
C ALA A 93 -4.26 -2.56 0.64
N ALA A 94 -3.67 -3.52 -0.08
CA ALA A 94 -2.27 -3.89 0.09
C ALA A 94 -1.35 -2.69 -0.15
N GLY A 95 -1.58 -1.93 -1.22
CA GLY A 95 -0.85 -0.71 -1.52
C GLY A 95 -0.89 0.34 -0.41
N GLY A 96 -2.07 0.58 0.17
CA GLY A 96 -2.20 1.48 1.32
C GLY A 96 -1.47 0.97 2.57
N LEU A 97 -1.37 -0.35 2.75
CA LEU A 97 -0.54 -0.94 3.81
C LEU A 97 0.96 -0.74 3.55
N PHE A 98 1.42 -0.94 2.31
CA PHE A 98 2.80 -0.65 1.91
C PHE A 98 3.16 0.81 2.18
N HIS A 99 2.27 1.75 1.84
CA HIS A 99 2.45 3.17 2.16
C HIS A 99 2.74 3.38 3.65
N ILE A 100 1.91 2.82 4.54
CA ILE A 100 2.10 2.97 6.00
C ILE A 100 3.42 2.36 6.48
N LEU A 101 3.80 1.19 5.94
CA LEU A 101 5.08 0.55 6.25
C LEU A 101 6.27 1.41 5.82
N GLU A 102 6.21 1.95 4.61
CA GLU A 102 7.23 2.86 4.07
C GLU A 102 7.28 4.17 4.87
N ASP A 103 6.14 4.65 5.37
CA ASP A 103 6.06 5.84 6.20
C ASP A 103 6.66 5.63 7.59
N ALA A 104 6.55 4.41 8.14
CA ALA A 104 7.19 4.01 9.40
C ALA A 104 8.73 4.09 9.35
N ILE A 105 9.34 3.94 8.17
CA ILE A 105 10.80 4.13 7.95
C ILE A 105 11.20 5.61 8.10
N CYS A 106 10.29 6.51 7.75
CA CYS A 106 10.55 7.96 7.69
C CYS A 106 10.01 8.73 8.91
N GLY A 107 9.15 8.12 9.72
CA GLY A 107 8.65 8.76 10.92
C GLY A 107 7.50 8.05 11.61
N PRO A 108 6.85 8.75 12.56
CA PRO A 108 5.78 8.17 13.37
C PRO A 108 4.53 7.86 12.54
N VAL A 109 3.92 6.71 12.82
CA VAL A 109 2.65 6.24 12.24
C VAL A 109 1.66 5.86 13.34
N PRO A 110 0.34 5.91 13.09
CA PRO A 110 -0.65 5.47 14.07
C PRO A 110 -0.71 3.94 14.15
N VAL A 111 -0.47 3.41 15.35
CA VAL A 111 -0.47 1.95 15.62
C VAL A 111 -1.71 1.55 16.40
N LEU A 112 -1.78 1.91 17.69
CA LEU A 112 -2.87 1.47 18.56
C LEU A 112 -4.16 2.27 18.35
N TYR A 113 -4.05 3.57 18.11
CA TYR A 113 -5.19 4.46 17.91
C TYR A 113 -4.98 5.28 16.65
N PRO A 114 -6.02 5.49 15.81
CA PRO A 114 -5.89 6.25 14.58
C PRO A 114 -5.47 7.71 14.81
N THR A 115 -5.71 8.26 16.00
CA THR A 115 -5.36 9.65 16.34
C THR A 115 -4.02 9.79 17.07
N LYS A 116 -3.36 8.69 17.43
CA LYS A 116 -2.10 8.72 18.19
C LYS A 116 -0.97 8.08 17.40
N ARG A 117 0.03 8.89 17.06
CA ARG A 117 1.22 8.47 16.32
C ARG A 117 2.31 8.00 17.27
N MET A 118 3.01 6.94 16.88
CA MET A 118 4.15 6.40 17.63
C MET A 118 5.32 6.19 16.68
N THR A 119 6.53 6.46 17.15
CA THR A 119 7.75 6.13 16.41
C THR A 119 7.99 4.63 16.52
N VAL A 120 7.78 3.91 15.42
CA VAL A 120 8.00 2.45 15.37
C VAL A 120 9.46 2.13 15.04
N LEU A 121 10.07 2.92 14.15
CA LEU A 121 11.48 2.76 13.73
C LEU A 121 12.23 4.09 13.85
N PRO A 122 13.57 4.07 13.99
CA PRO A 122 14.39 5.26 13.85
C PRO A 122 14.19 5.86 12.45
N ARG A 123 14.05 7.18 12.36
CA ARG A 123 13.90 7.87 11.08
C ARG A 123 15.18 7.66 10.24
N LEU A 124 15.05 6.98 9.11
CA LEU A 124 16.18 6.73 8.22
C LEU A 124 16.61 7.99 7.45
N PHE A 125 15.65 8.79 6.98
CA PHE A 125 15.89 10.06 6.30
C PHE A 125 14.69 11.00 6.43
N LYS A 126 14.89 12.29 6.10
CA LYS A 126 13.81 13.29 6.06
C LYS A 126 13.01 13.14 4.77
N VAL A 127 11.68 13.24 4.85
CA VAL A 127 10.79 13.24 3.68
C VAL A 127 11.13 14.41 2.74
N GLY A 128 11.17 14.14 1.43
CA GLY A 128 11.53 15.10 0.39
C GLY A 128 13.02 15.47 0.35
N SER A 129 13.87 14.76 1.09
CA SER A 129 15.32 15.00 1.07
C SER A 129 16.03 14.23 -0.04
N VAL A 130 17.28 14.61 -0.32
CA VAL A 130 18.18 13.84 -1.22
C VAL A 130 18.30 12.38 -0.75
N GLY A 131 18.26 12.13 0.57
CA GLY A 131 18.28 10.77 1.13
C GLY A 131 17.09 9.92 0.71
N GLU A 132 15.91 10.52 0.54
CA GLU A 132 14.74 9.81 -0.01
C GLU A 132 14.97 9.39 -1.46
N CYS A 133 15.48 10.30 -2.29
CA CYS A 133 15.78 10.02 -3.69
C CYS A 133 16.80 8.88 -3.83
N LEU A 134 17.90 8.95 -3.06
CA LEU A 134 18.93 7.90 -3.03
C LEU A 134 18.35 6.56 -2.58
N PHE A 135 17.48 6.56 -1.57
CA PHE A 135 16.81 5.35 -1.09
C PHE A 135 15.94 4.72 -2.19
N VAL A 136 15.09 5.50 -2.86
CA VAL A 136 14.22 4.99 -3.95
C VAL A 136 15.05 4.42 -5.09
N ILE A 137 16.10 5.12 -5.52
CA ILE A 137 16.99 4.66 -6.60
C ILE A 137 17.67 3.34 -6.20
N ALA A 138 18.26 3.28 -5.00
CA ALA A 138 18.95 2.09 -4.51
C ALA A 138 17.98 0.91 -4.38
N TYR A 139 16.78 1.13 -3.83
CA TYR A 139 15.76 0.10 -3.68
C TYR A 139 15.30 -0.46 -5.03
N CYS A 140 15.00 0.41 -6.00
CA CYS A 140 14.63 0.00 -7.35
C CYS A 140 15.78 -0.74 -8.07
N ALA A 141 17.03 -0.30 -7.89
CA ALA A 141 18.19 -0.99 -8.45
C ALA A 141 18.34 -2.40 -7.88
N VAL A 142 18.16 -2.59 -6.56
CA VAL A 142 18.17 -3.92 -5.93
C VAL A 142 17.06 -4.79 -6.50
N LEU A 143 15.83 -4.26 -6.59
CA LEU A 143 14.70 -5.00 -7.18
C LEU A 143 14.96 -5.39 -8.64
N TYR A 144 15.54 -4.52 -9.45
CA TYR A 144 15.92 -4.82 -10.82
C TYR A 144 16.94 -5.96 -10.88
N LEU A 145 17.98 -5.93 -10.03
CA LEU A 145 18.98 -7.00 -9.96
C LEU A 145 18.38 -8.34 -9.52
N ILE A 146 17.36 -8.33 -8.66
CA ILE A 146 16.60 -9.53 -8.29
C ILE A 146 15.80 -10.02 -9.50
N ALA A 147 15.09 -9.12 -10.18
CA ALA A 147 14.24 -9.46 -11.32
C ALA A 147 15.00 -10.05 -12.51
N VAL A 148 16.25 -9.62 -12.76
CA VAL A 148 17.08 -10.14 -13.87
C VAL A 148 17.69 -11.51 -13.54
N LYS A 149 17.70 -11.92 -12.27
CA LYS A 149 18.23 -13.21 -11.81
C LYS A 149 17.17 -14.32 -11.70
N LEU A 150 15.89 -13.96 -11.80
CA LEU A 150 14.74 -14.87 -11.80
C LEU A 150 14.42 -15.31 -13.23
#